data_AF-A0ABD3MM61-F1
#
_entry.id   AF-A0ABD3MM61-F1
#
_cell.length_a   1.000
_cell.length_b   1.000
_cell.length_c   1.000
_cell.angle_alpha   90.00
_cell.angle_beta   90.00
_cell.angle_gamma   90.00
#
_symmetry.space_group_name_H-M   'P 1'
#
loop_
_entity.id
_entity.type
_entity.pdbx_description
1 polymer ?
#
loop_
_entity_poly.entity_id
_entity_poly.type
_entity_poly.pdbx_seq_one_letter_code
_entity_poly.pdbx_strand_id
1 'polypeptide(L)'
;MSFSGAIRRTAQRLSSVDWSSPVFRGDQELSAMVAGFRAWTAKAESMAEKYSAPPAPIDFASAKKSVRDVSLVEALEALYSSSSPPPLKYEWSAEDQAAKAQLIEDAKAGLAFTQEMIEDCEREIAFLRMNKTSRETSISDMKEVYPDIADEVETEIEKREWFKDTLK
;
A
#
# COMPACT_ATOMS: atom_id res chain seq x y z
N MET A 1 7.26 -34.11 11.78
CA MET A 1 6.44 -32.98 12.26
C MET A 1 6.78 -31.76 11.42
N SER A 2 5.84 -31.31 10.57
CA SER A 2 6.09 -30.27 9.55
C SER A 2 5.92 -28.87 10.14
N PHE A 3 7.04 -28.22 10.47
CA PHE A 3 7.08 -26.84 10.97
C PHE A 3 6.76 -25.78 9.89
N SER A 4 6.64 -26.18 8.61
CA SER A 4 6.43 -25.23 7.50
C SER A 4 4.95 -24.85 7.29
N GLY A 5 4.01 -25.70 7.71
CA GLY A 5 2.57 -25.44 7.54
C GLY A 5 1.98 -24.46 8.55
N ALA A 6 2.55 -24.38 9.76
CA ALA A 6 2.06 -23.50 10.82
C ALA A 6 2.37 -22.03 10.54
N ILE A 7 3.59 -21.74 10.04
CA ILE A 7 4.05 -20.38 9.74
C ILE A 7 3.24 -19.74 8.59
N ARG A 8 2.88 -20.52 7.56
CA ARG A 8 2.06 -20.01 6.43
C ARG A 8 0.61 -19.71 6.83
N ARG A 9 0.02 -20.53 7.72
CA ARG A 9 -1.35 -20.30 8.20
C ARG A 9 -1.46 -19.10 9.14
N THR A 10 -0.42 -18.78 9.90
CA THR A 10 -0.37 -17.54 10.70
C THR A 10 -0.12 -16.31 9.83
N ALA A 11 0.67 -16.41 8.74
CA ALA A 11 0.90 -15.28 7.83
C ALA A 11 -0.33 -14.93 6.97
N GLN A 12 -1.07 -15.93 6.45
CA GLN A 12 -2.31 -15.70 5.71
C GLN A 12 -3.44 -15.09 6.55
N ARG A 13 -3.36 -15.20 7.88
CA ARG A 13 -4.40 -14.68 8.80
C ARG A 13 -4.11 -13.28 9.34
N LEU A 14 -2.93 -12.71 9.12
CA LEU A 14 -2.55 -11.41 9.69
C LEU A 14 -2.80 -10.19 8.79
N SER A 15 -3.15 -10.36 7.52
CA SER A 15 -3.66 -9.25 6.70
C SER A 15 -4.28 -9.76 5.38
N SER A 16 -5.52 -10.24 5.42
CA SER A 16 -6.29 -10.33 4.19
C SER A 16 -6.55 -8.91 3.70
N VAL A 17 -5.85 -8.47 2.64
CA VAL A 17 -6.10 -7.18 2.01
C VAL A 17 -7.55 -7.14 1.57
N ASP A 18 -8.32 -6.19 2.08
CA ASP A 18 -9.69 -5.96 1.61
C ASP A 18 -9.66 -5.22 0.28
N TRP A 19 -9.60 -6.00 -0.81
CA TRP A 19 -9.65 -5.50 -2.18
C TRP A 19 -10.96 -4.79 -2.55
N SER A 20 -11.99 -4.88 -1.70
CA SER A 20 -13.26 -4.19 -1.93
C SER A 20 -13.28 -2.75 -1.40
N SER A 21 -12.25 -2.36 -0.63
CA SER A 21 -12.15 -1.04 -0.02
C SER A 21 -12.34 0.11 -1.02
N PRO A 22 -13.16 1.13 -0.68
CA PRO A 22 -13.33 2.33 -1.50
C PRO A 22 -12.04 3.10 -1.77
N VAL A 23 -11.02 2.96 -0.90
CA VAL A 23 -9.71 3.63 -1.05
C VAL A 23 -9.06 3.28 -2.39
N PHE A 24 -9.30 2.09 -2.92
CA PHE A 24 -8.75 1.64 -4.21
C PHE A 24 -9.55 2.09 -5.44
N ARG A 25 -10.66 2.80 -5.25
CA ARG A 25 -11.56 3.25 -6.32
C ARG A 25 -11.65 4.77 -6.45
N GLY A 26 -10.94 5.52 -5.59
CA GLY A 26 -10.99 6.98 -5.57
C GLY A 26 -10.37 7.65 -6.80
N ASP A 27 -9.48 6.96 -7.51
CA ASP A 27 -8.80 7.45 -8.70
C ASP A 27 -8.69 6.34 -9.78
N GLN A 28 -8.79 6.72 -11.05
CA GLN A 28 -8.76 5.81 -12.19
C GLN A 28 -7.38 5.17 -12.36
N GLU A 29 -6.30 5.92 -12.16
CA GLU A 29 -4.94 5.39 -12.26
C GLU A 29 -4.65 4.42 -11.12
N LEU A 30 -4.97 4.82 -9.88
CA LEU A 30 -4.88 3.96 -8.71
C LEU A 30 -5.68 2.66 -8.90
N SER A 31 -6.93 2.76 -9.37
CA SER A 31 -7.78 1.58 -9.60
C SER A 31 -7.17 0.63 -10.63
N ALA A 32 -6.53 1.13 -11.68
CA ALA A 32 -5.85 0.31 -12.67
C ALA A 32 -4.62 -0.40 -12.09
N MET A 33 -3.81 0.32 -11.30
CA MET A 33 -2.64 -0.27 -10.63
C MET A 33 -3.03 -1.36 -9.63
N VAL A 34 -4.07 -1.11 -8.82
CA VAL A 34 -4.58 -2.09 -7.84
C VAL A 34 -5.14 -3.32 -8.54
N ALA A 35 -5.86 -3.16 -9.65
CA ALA A 35 -6.35 -4.29 -10.44
C ALA A 35 -5.18 -5.16 -10.96
N GLY A 36 -4.12 -4.53 -11.45
CA GLY A 36 -2.91 -5.22 -11.88
C GLY A 36 -2.23 -5.97 -10.72
N PHE A 37 -2.07 -5.31 -9.57
CA PHE A 37 -1.47 -5.92 -8.39
C PHE A 37 -2.29 -7.11 -7.87
N ARG A 38 -3.62 -6.99 -7.83
CA ARG A 38 -4.53 -8.07 -7.45
C ARG A 38 -4.44 -9.28 -8.39
N ALA A 39 -4.34 -9.04 -9.70
CA ALA A 39 -4.16 -10.12 -10.67
C ALA A 39 -2.81 -10.82 -10.46
N TRP A 40 -1.76 -10.05 -10.16
CA TRP A 40 -0.43 -10.58 -9.85
C TRP A 40 -0.44 -11.41 -8.56
N THR A 41 -1.07 -10.95 -7.47
CA THR A 41 -1.16 -11.73 -6.22
C THR A 41 -1.91 -13.04 -6.43
N ALA A 42 -3.04 -13.02 -7.15
CA ALA A 42 -3.78 -14.25 -7.48
C ALA A 42 -2.94 -15.22 -8.31
N LYS A 43 -2.14 -14.71 -9.26
CA LYS A 43 -1.21 -15.53 -10.03
C LYS A 43 -0.10 -16.11 -9.16
N ALA A 44 0.47 -15.34 -8.25
CA ALA A 44 1.50 -15.81 -7.31
C ALA A 44 0.96 -16.93 -6.40
N GLU A 45 -0.25 -16.77 -5.88
CA GLU A 45 -0.93 -17.80 -5.07
C GLU A 45 -1.18 -19.08 -5.87
N SER A 46 -1.74 -18.98 -7.07
CA SER A 46 -1.99 -20.16 -7.92
C SER A 46 -0.70 -20.91 -8.29
N MET A 47 0.39 -20.18 -8.54
CA MET A 47 1.70 -20.79 -8.77
C MET A 47 2.23 -21.46 -7.49
N ALA A 48 2.11 -20.80 -6.34
CA ALA A 48 2.53 -21.37 -5.06
C ALA A 48 1.75 -22.66 -4.74
N GLU A 49 0.45 -22.72 -5.03
CA GLU A 49 -0.37 -23.92 -4.90
C GLU A 49 0.07 -25.02 -5.87
N LYS A 50 0.23 -24.68 -7.14
CA LYS A 50 0.64 -25.63 -8.20
C LYS A 50 1.98 -26.31 -7.89
N TYR A 51 2.95 -25.54 -7.36
CA TYR A 51 4.29 -26.03 -7.03
C TYR A 51 4.46 -26.36 -5.54
N SER A 52 3.36 -26.43 -4.78
CA SER A 52 3.40 -26.80 -3.36
C SER A 52 3.74 -28.28 -3.15
N ALA A 53 3.38 -29.12 -4.11
CA ALA A 53 3.65 -30.56 -4.11
C ALA A 53 4.79 -30.91 -5.08
N PRO A 54 5.56 -31.98 -4.77
CA PRO A 54 6.52 -32.51 -5.73
C PRO A 54 5.80 -32.98 -7.01
N PRO A 55 6.47 -32.95 -8.18
CA PRO A 55 5.92 -33.51 -9.41
C PRO A 55 5.52 -34.97 -9.24
N ALA A 56 4.48 -35.40 -9.95
CA ALA A 56 4.09 -36.81 -9.95
C ALA A 56 5.23 -37.69 -10.48
N PRO A 57 5.46 -38.88 -9.89
CA PRO A 57 6.49 -39.80 -10.35
C PRO A 57 6.19 -40.31 -11.76
N ILE A 58 7.25 -40.55 -12.54
CA ILE A 58 7.15 -41.08 -13.92
C ILE A 58 6.89 -42.59 -13.86
N ASP A 59 5.88 -43.08 -14.58
CA ASP A 59 5.58 -44.51 -14.72
C ASP A 59 6.41 -45.14 -15.84
N PHE A 60 7.67 -45.50 -15.52
CA PHE A 60 8.54 -46.22 -16.45
C PHE A 60 8.06 -47.65 -16.76
N ALA A 61 7.25 -48.26 -15.88
CA ALA A 61 6.79 -49.63 -16.08
C ALA A 61 5.75 -49.73 -17.21
N SER A 62 4.86 -48.76 -17.32
CA SER A 62 3.96 -48.63 -18.47
C SER A 62 4.73 -48.29 -19.76
N ALA A 63 5.71 -47.38 -19.67
CA ALA A 63 6.54 -46.99 -20.81
C ALA A 63 7.33 -48.17 -21.41
N LYS A 64 7.91 -49.04 -20.56
CA LYS A 64 8.61 -50.26 -21.01
C LYS A 64 7.70 -51.26 -21.75
N LYS A 65 6.39 -51.25 -21.51
CA LYS A 65 5.41 -52.12 -22.19
C LYS A 65 4.93 -51.53 -23.52
N SER A 66 4.89 -50.21 -23.64
CA SER A 66 4.37 -49.51 -24.82
C SER A 66 5.45 -49.16 -25.84
N VAL A 67 6.69 -48.94 -25.42
CA VAL A 67 7.80 -48.51 -26.27
C VAL A 67 8.59 -49.72 -26.75
N ARG A 68 8.84 -49.78 -28.07
CA ARG A 68 9.57 -50.89 -28.70
C ARG A 68 11.03 -51.00 -28.24
N ASP A 69 11.68 -49.87 -27.98
CA ASP A 69 13.05 -49.81 -27.49
C ASP A 69 13.09 -49.71 -25.97
N VAL A 70 13.14 -50.87 -25.31
CA VAL A 70 13.18 -50.98 -23.85
C VAL A 70 14.50 -50.46 -23.29
N SER A 71 15.61 -50.60 -24.03
CA SER A 71 16.94 -50.16 -23.59
C SER A 71 17.03 -48.65 -23.43
N LEU A 72 16.32 -47.91 -24.29
CA LEU A 72 16.17 -46.46 -24.18
C LEU A 72 15.41 -46.07 -22.91
N VAL A 73 14.32 -46.77 -22.58
CA VAL A 73 13.52 -46.48 -21.38
C VAL A 73 14.32 -46.78 -20.11
N GLU A 74 15.12 -47.84 -20.10
CA GLU A 74 16.02 -48.18 -18.99
C GLU A 74 17.13 -47.14 -18.80
N ALA A 75 17.74 -46.66 -19.90
CA ALA A 75 18.73 -45.59 -19.83
C ALA A 75 18.14 -44.27 -19.29
N LEU A 76 16.89 -43.96 -19.65
CA LEU A 76 16.17 -42.78 -19.15
C LEU A 76 15.78 -42.91 -17.67
N GLU A 77 15.36 -44.10 -17.22
CA GLU A 77 15.08 -44.38 -15.80
C GLU A 77 16.35 -44.25 -14.94
N ALA A 78 17.48 -44.76 -15.44
CA ALA A 78 18.78 -44.61 -14.79
C ALA A 78 19.22 -43.15 -14.69
N LEU A 79 19.06 -42.38 -15.77
CA LEU A 79 19.35 -40.93 -15.79
C LEU A 79 18.48 -40.17 -14.78
N TYR A 80 17.16 -40.43 -14.80
CA TYR A 80 16.20 -39.79 -13.90
C TYR A 80 16.53 -40.07 -12.42
N SER A 81 16.88 -41.31 -12.10
CA SER A 81 17.23 -41.71 -10.72
C SER A 81 18.58 -41.15 -10.26
N SER A 82 19.50 -40.87 -11.19
CA SER A 82 20.83 -40.33 -10.90
C SER A 82 20.83 -38.83 -10.56
N SER A 83 19.77 -38.10 -10.93
CA SER A 83 19.69 -36.65 -10.79
C SER A 83 18.66 -36.26 -9.74
N SER A 84 19.15 -35.78 -8.59
CA SER A 84 18.32 -35.15 -7.56
C SER A 84 18.91 -33.77 -7.26
N PRO A 85 18.60 -32.74 -8.08
CA PRO A 85 19.12 -31.40 -7.84
C PRO A 85 18.62 -30.87 -6.49
N PRO A 86 19.46 -30.13 -5.75
CA PRO A 86 19.03 -29.51 -4.50
C PRO A 86 17.87 -28.54 -4.76
N PRO A 87 16.92 -28.42 -3.81
CA PRO A 87 15.80 -27.51 -3.96
C PRO A 87 16.31 -26.07 -4.09
N LEU A 88 15.87 -25.38 -5.14
CA LEU A 88 16.10 -23.94 -5.29
C LEU A 88 15.36 -23.22 -4.15
N LYS A 89 16.12 -22.66 -3.22
CA LYS A 89 15.60 -21.78 -2.18
C LYS A 89 15.83 -20.35 -2.61
N TYR A 90 14.75 -19.59 -2.77
CA TYR A 90 14.84 -18.15 -2.84
C TYR A 90 14.94 -17.61 -1.41
N GLU A 91 16.03 -16.93 -1.11
CA GLU A 91 16.20 -16.21 0.16
C GLU A 91 15.84 -14.74 -0.10
N TRP A 92 14.90 -14.22 0.68
CA TRP A 92 14.55 -12.80 0.62
C TRP A 92 15.72 -12.01 1.20
N SER A 93 16.39 -11.21 0.37
CA SER A 93 17.59 -10.48 0.78
C SER A 93 17.31 -9.54 1.95
N ALA A 94 18.27 -9.39 2.86
CA ALA A 94 18.14 -8.49 4.00
C ALA A 94 17.99 -7.02 3.55
N GLU A 95 18.63 -6.65 2.44
CA GLU A 95 18.51 -5.32 1.83
C GLU A 95 17.09 -5.06 1.33
N ASP A 96 16.47 -6.02 0.63
CA ASP A 96 15.08 -5.89 0.17
C ASP A 96 14.12 -5.83 1.35
N GLN A 97 14.35 -6.63 2.40
CA GLN A 97 13.54 -6.59 3.62
C GLN A 97 13.60 -5.21 4.28
N ALA A 98 14.81 -4.66 4.45
CA ALA A 98 15.01 -3.35 5.03
C ALA A 98 14.37 -2.24 4.18
N ALA A 99 14.54 -2.29 2.86
CA ALA A 99 13.92 -1.33 1.95
C ALA A 99 12.40 -1.37 2.01
N LYS A 100 11.78 -2.56 2.05
CA LYS A 100 10.32 -2.68 2.19
C LYS A 100 9.83 -2.26 3.58
N ALA A 101 10.58 -2.52 4.64
CA ALA A 101 10.26 -2.06 5.98
C ALA A 101 10.29 -0.53 6.06
N GLN A 102 11.29 0.12 5.45
CA GLN A 102 11.37 1.57 5.40
C GLN A 102 10.16 2.19 4.69
N LEU A 103 9.74 1.63 3.54
CA LEU A 103 8.55 2.10 2.83
C LEU A 103 7.28 2.02 3.69
N ILE A 104 7.17 1.02 4.56
CA ILE A 104 6.04 0.89 5.50
C ILE A 104 6.10 2.00 6.56
N GLU A 105 7.28 2.30 7.10
CA GLU A 105 7.44 3.38 8.07
C GLU A 105 7.19 4.76 7.45
N ASP A 106 7.68 5.00 6.22
CA ASP A 106 7.41 6.23 5.48
C ASP A 106 5.90 6.41 5.23
N ALA A 107 5.20 5.32 4.86
CA ALA A 107 3.75 5.35 4.67
C ALA A 107 2.99 5.64 5.98
N LYS A 108 3.44 5.10 7.12
CA LYS A 108 2.85 5.41 8.44
C LYS A 108 3.07 6.87 8.83
N ALA A 109 4.27 7.39 8.61
CA ALA A 109 4.59 8.79 8.87
C ALA A 109 3.73 9.73 8.02
N GLY A 110 3.57 9.42 6.72
CA GLY A 110 2.68 10.15 5.82
C GLY A 110 1.22 10.13 6.30
N LEU A 111 0.72 8.97 6.71
CA LEU A 111 -0.65 8.84 7.25
C LEU A 111 -0.84 9.71 8.49
N ALA A 112 0.08 9.65 9.46
CA ALA A 112 0.02 10.45 10.68
C ALA A 112 -0.01 11.96 10.36
N PHE A 113 0.86 12.41 9.45
CA PHE A 113 0.89 13.80 9.01
C PHE A 113 -0.43 14.24 8.35
N THR A 114 -0.99 13.42 7.45
CA THR A 114 -2.26 13.75 6.81
C THR A 114 -3.43 13.77 7.79
N GLN A 115 -3.38 12.92 8.83
CA GLN A 115 -4.41 12.87 9.86
C GLN A 115 -4.40 14.15 10.71
N GLU A 116 -3.21 14.62 11.10
CA GLU A 116 -3.04 15.91 11.80
C GLU A 116 -3.55 17.07 10.94
N MET A 117 -3.21 17.10 9.65
CA MET A 117 -3.73 18.14 8.74
C MET A 117 -5.26 18.12 8.62
N ILE A 118 -5.89 16.94 8.58
CA ILE A 118 -7.35 16.83 8.53
C ILE A 118 -7.95 17.43 9.80
N GLU A 119 -7.41 17.09 10.98
CA GLU A 119 -7.88 17.61 12.26
C GLU A 119 -7.74 19.15 12.34
N ASP A 120 -6.63 19.68 11.84
CA ASP A 120 -6.38 21.12 11.77
C ASP A 120 -7.38 21.83 10.84
N CYS A 121 -7.58 21.29 9.64
CA CYS A 121 -8.56 21.82 8.69
C CYS A 121 -9.99 21.73 9.23
N GLU A 122 -10.36 20.66 9.93
CA GLU A 122 -11.68 20.55 10.57
C GLU A 122 -11.89 21.59 11.67
N ARG A 123 -10.85 21.86 12.47
CA ARG A 123 -10.86 22.95 13.47
C ARG A 123 -11.02 24.32 12.80
N GLU A 124 -10.30 24.57 11.72
CA GLU A 124 -10.42 25.83 10.96
C GLU A 124 -11.81 25.98 10.33
N ILE A 125 -12.35 24.93 9.72
CA ILE A 125 -13.72 24.95 9.17
C ILE A 125 -14.75 25.23 10.27
N ALA A 126 -14.59 24.63 11.46
CA ALA A 126 -15.47 24.90 12.59
C ALA A 126 -15.37 26.38 13.03
N PHE A 127 -14.16 26.91 13.14
CA PHE A 127 -13.92 28.33 13.44
C PHE A 127 -14.59 29.24 12.41
N LEU A 128 -14.38 28.99 11.11
CA LEU A 128 -14.96 29.79 10.03
C LEU A 128 -16.49 29.71 9.98
N ARG A 129 -17.07 28.55 10.33
CA ARG A 129 -18.54 28.40 10.41
C ARG A 129 -19.13 29.19 11.56
N MET A 130 -18.46 29.23 12.71
CA MET A 130 -18.92 29.96 13.89
C MET A 130 -18.70 31.47 13.77
N ASN A 131 -17.60 31.88 13.15
CA ASN A 131 -17.20 33.28 12.99
C ASN A 131 -17.57 33.86 11.63
N LYS A 132 -18.54 33.24 10.94
CA LYS A 132 -19.02 33.73 9.65
C LYS A 132 -19.66 35.11 9.87
N THR A 133 -19.04 36.15 9.31
CA THR A 133 -19.60 37.50 9.32
C THR A 133 -20.94 37.49 8.60
N SER A 134 -21.98 37.89 9.31
CA SER A 134 -23.33 38.08 8.79
C SER A 134 -23.62 39.57 8.67
N ARG A 135 -24.78 39.94 8.11
CA ARG A 135 -25.19 41.34 8.03
C ARG A 135 -25.35 42.02 9.40
N GLU A 136 -25.53 41.21 10.45
CA GLU A 136 -25.67 41.67 11.83
C GLU A 136 -24.33 41.73 12.59
N THR A 137 -23.23 41.25 12.00
CA THR A 137 -21.91 41.30 12.65
C THR A 137 -21.42 42.74 12.72
N SER A 138 -21.14 43.20 13.93
CA SER A 138 -20.71 44.58 14.16
C SER A 138 -19.21 44.75 13.93
N ILE A 139 -18.76 46.01 13.78
CA ILE A 139 -17.34 46.33 13.61
C ILE A 139 -16.52 45.92 14.85
N SER A 140 -17.11 46.04 16.06
CA SER A 140 -16.46 45.56 17.29
C SER A 140 -16.26 44.05 17.28
N ASP A 141 -17.27 43.28 16.83
CA ASP A 141 -17.14 41.82 16.73
C ASP A 141 -16.03 41.44 15.75
N MET A 142 -15.89 42.18 14.64
CA MET A 142 -14.80 41.93 13.68
C MET A 142 -13.41 42.23 14.28
N LYS A 143 -13.28 43.26 15.13
CA LYS A 143 -12.02 43.56 15.82
C LYS A 143 -11.65 42.48 16.84
N GLU A 144 -12.64 41.84 17.48
CA GLU A 144 -12.42 40.73 18.40
C GLU A 144 -12.04 39.43 17.68
N VAL A 145 -12.65 39.17 16.51
CA VAL A 145 -12.38 37.96 15.71
C VAL A 145 -11.05 38.06 14.95
N TYR A 146 -10.66 39.26 14.49
CA TYR A 146 -9.44 39.53 13.73
C TYR A 146 -8.61 40.66 14.36
N PRO A 147 -7.94 40.39 15.49
CA PRO A 147 -7.18 41.41 16.21
C PRO A 147 -5.96 41.92 15.44
N ASP A 148 -5.38 41.08 14.59
CA ASP A 148 -4.27 41.43 13.69
C ASP A 148 -4.67 42.51 12.67
N ILE A 149 -5.84 42.37 12.05
CA ILE A 149 -6.40 43.38 11.14
C ILE A 149 -6.75 44.66 11.92
N ALA A 150 -7.26 44.53 13.14
CA ALA A 150 -7.56 45.68 13.98
C ALA A 150 -6.28 46.48 14.33
N ASP A 151 -5.22 45.79 14.72
CA ASP A 151 -3.92 46.40 15.05
C ASP A 151 -3.26 47.04 13.82
N GLU A 152 -3.39 46.42 12.63
CA GLU A 152 -2.93 47.00 11.37
C GLU A 152 -3.68 48.31 11.07
N VAL A 153 -5.01 48.30 11.14
CA VAL A 153 -5.83 49.49 10.86
C VAL A 153 -5.51 50.64 11.83
N GLU A 154 -5.34 50.38 13.13
CA GLU A 154 -4.95 51.43 14.09
C GLU A 154 -3.54 51.96 13.79
N THR A 155 -2.60 51.09 13.43
CA THR A 155 -1.25 51.49 13.03
C THR A 155 -1.25 52.39 11.80
N GLU A 156 -2.09 52.08 10.81
CA GLU A 156 -2.23 52.89 9.59
C GLU A 156 -2.86 54.26 9.87
N ILE A 157 -3.85 54.31 10.76
CA ILE A 157 -4.46 55.56 11.24
C ILE A 157 -3.40 56.45 11.91
N GLU A 158 -2.57 55.88 12.79
CA GLU A 158 -1.50 56.61 13.48
C GLU A 158 -0.45 57.16 12.52
N LYS A 159 -0.04 56.34 11.53
CA LYS A 159 0.98 56.70 10.54
C LYS A 159 0.44 57.54 9.38
N ARG A 160 -0.88 57.77 9.33
CA ARG A 160 -1.59 58.49 8.25
C ARG A 160 -1.44 57.82 6.88
N GLU A 161 -1.39 56.49 6.86
CA GLU A 161 -1.19 55.67 5.66
C GLU A 161 -2.53 55.34 4.96
N TRP A 162 -3.42 56.33 4.84
CA TRP A 162 -4.82 56.19 4.42
C TRP A 162 -5.06 55.55 3.04
N PHE A 163 -4.04 55.47 2.19
CA PHE A 163 -4.14 54.97 0.82
C PHE A 163 -3.21 53.79 0.52
N LYS A 164 -2.56 53.21 1.55
CA LYS A 164 -1.59 52.12 1.40
C LYS A 164 -2.14 50.97 0.55
N ASP A 165 -3.40 50.59 0.75
CA ASP A 165 -4.04 49.47 0.05
C ASP A 165 -4.91 49.85 -1.16
N THR A 166 -5.03 51.16 -1.44
CA THR A 166 -5.90 51.67 -2.52
C THR A 166 -5.16 52.01 -3.81
N LEU A 167 -3.83 52.14 -3.76
CA LEU A 167 -3.01 52.48 -4.91
C LEU A 167 -2.45 51.20 -5.55
N LYS A 168 -3.02 50.82 -6.69
CA LYS A 168 -2.35 49.97 -7.70
C LYS A 168 -1.61 50.86 -8.69
#